data_AF-A0A7I0JR13-F1
#
_entry.id   AF-A0A7I0JR13-F1
#
_cell.length_a   1.000
_cell.length_b   1.000
_cell.length_c   1.000
_cell.angle_alpha   90.00
_cell.angle_beta   90.00
_cell.angle_gamma   90.00
#
_symmetry.space_group_name_H-M   'P 1'
#
loop_
_entity.id
_entity.type
_entity.pdbx_description
1 polymer ?
#
loop_
_entity_poly.entity_id
_entity_poly.type
_entity_poly.pdbx_seq_one_letter_code
_entity_poly.pdbx_strand_id
1 'polypeptide(L)'
;MTERSVVHSTFVIERVYPVAPEKVYFALSDKEAKKRWFADPANPRPDSYRMDFRIGGQEVNTGGPKDGPLHTYTATYLDIVPNERIVYSYDMLFGDIRISVSLAT
;
A
#
# COMPACT_ATOMS: atom_id res chain seq x y z
N MET A 1 15.21 22.96 -18.75
CA MET A 1 15.20 21.70 -17.97
C MET A 1 14.36 21.94 -16.74
N THR A 2 13.41 21.08 -16.44
CA THR A 2 12.72 21.11 -15.14
C THR A 2 13.70 20.68 -14.05
N GLU A 3 13.76 21.44 -12.96
CA GLU A 3 14.57 21.12 -11.79
C GLU A 3 14.13 19.77 -11.20
N ARG A 4 15.08 18.94 -10.78
CA ARG A 4 14.84 17.64 -10.16
C ARG A 4 15.36 17.68 -8.74
N SER A 5 14.52 17.30 -7.78
CA SER A 5 14.87 17.23 -6.37
C SER A 5 14.23 15.99 -5.73
N VAL A 6 14.78 15.58 -4.59
CA VAL A 6 14.30 14.46 -3.77
C VAL A 6 14.38 14.86 -2.29
N VAL A 7 13.35 14.54 -1.53
CA VAL A 7 13.32 14.73 -0.07
C VAL A 7 13.23 13.36 0.59
N HIS A 8 14.14 13.08 1.53
CA HIS A 8 14.13 11.85 2.32
C HIS A 8 13.54 12.13 3.70
N SER A 9 12.70 11.21 4.19
CA SER A 9 12.12 11.29 5.52
C SER A 9 11.76 9.90 6.04
N THR A 10 11.65 9.76 7.35
CA THR A 10 11.24 8.54 8.04
C THR A 10 10.28 8.91 9.16
N PHE A 11 9.19 8.16 9.31
CA PHE A 11 8.22 8.33 10.39
C PHE A 11 7.78 6.98 10.92
N VAL A 12 7.26 6.96 12.15
CA VAL A 12 6.77 5.75 12.83
C VAL A 12 5.32 5.99 13.27
N ILE A 13 4.46 4.99 13.06
CA ILE A 13 3.07 4.99 13.55
C ILE A 13 2.87 3.76 14.41
N GLU A 14 2.43 3.96 15.65
CA GLU A 14 2.07 2.88 16.57
C GLU A 14 0.55 2.86 16.80
N ARG A 15 -0.05 1.67 16.73
CA ARG A 15 -1.48 1.44 17.01
C ARG A 15 -1.65 0.14 17.78
N VAL A 16 -2.53 0.17 18.79
CA VAL A 16 -2.91 -1.02 19.58
C VAL A 16 -4.32 -1.44 19.17
N TYR A 17 -4.49 -2.73 18.83
CA TYR A 17 -5.78 -3.31 18.51
C TYR A 17 -6.18 -4.35 19.57
N PRO A 18 -7.45 -4.39 20.03
CA PRO A 18 -7.92 -5.32 21.06
C PRO A 18 -8.22 -6.71 20.47
N VAL A 19 -7.30 -7.23 19.65
CA VAL A 19 -7.39 -8.54 18.99
C VAL A 19 -6.01 -9.18 18.93
N ALA A 20 -5.97 -10.51 18.77
CA ALA A 20 -4.72 -11.24 18.65
C ALA A 20 -3.98 -10.88 17.33
N PRO A 21 -2.63 -10.96 17.28
CA PRO A 21 -1.83 -10.61 16.10
C PRO A 21 -2.28 -11.29 14.81
N GLU A 22 -2.78 -12.52 14.88
CA GLU A 22 -3.26 -13.31 13.74
C GLU A 22 -4.42 -12.61 13.03
N LYS A 23 -5.30 -11.92 13.76
CA LYS A 23 -6.43 -11.18 13.16
C LYS A 23 -5.97 -9.93 12.42
N VAL A 24 -4.98 -9.22 12.97
CA VAL A 24 -4.41 -8.03 12.34
C VAL A 24 -3.62 -8.44 11.10
N TYR A 25 -2.79 -9.48 11.23
CA TYR A 25 -2.04 -10.05 10.13
C TYR A 25 -2.97 -10.53 9.01
N PHE A 26 -4.04 -11.27 9.33
CA PHE A 26 -5.04 -11.68 8.34
C PHE A 26 -5.64 -10.50 7.58
N ALA A 27 -5.96 -9.39 8.27
CA ALA A 27 -6.49 -8.19 7.63
C ALA A 27 -5.50 -7.53 6.65
N LEU A 28 -4.21 -7.79 6.80
CA LEU A 28 -3.12 -7.28 5.95
C LEU A 28 -2.64 -8.30 4.90
N SER A 29 -2.80 -9.59 5.14
CA SER A 29 -2.27 -10.68 4.30
C SER A 29 -3.31 -11.31 3.39
N ASP A 30 -4.59 -11.27 3.75
CA ASP A 30 -5.67 -11.82 2.94
C ASP A 30 -6.22 -10.77 1.97
N LYS A 31 -6.24 -11.11 0.67
CA LYS A 31 -6.65 -10.19 -0.40
C LYS A 31 -8.09 -9.72 -0.23
N GLU A 32 -9.00 -10.64 0.08
CA GLU A 32 -10.42 -10.30 0.21
C GLU A 32 -10.69 -9.52 1.51
N ALA A 33 -9.91 -9.75 2.56
CA ALA A 33 -9.94 -8.95 3.78
C ALA A 33 -9.44 -7.53 3.55
N LYS A 34 -8.25 -7.39 2.96
CA LYS A 34 -7.61 -6.09 2.75
C LYS A 34 -8.39 -5.20 1.80
N LYS A 35 -8.96 -5.77 0.74
CA LYS A 35 -9.83 -5.08 -0.23
C LYS A 35 -11.00 -4.33 0.43
N ARG A 36 -11.51 -4.80 1.57
CA ARG A 36 -12.65 -4.18 2.26
C ARG A 36 -12.32 -2.86 2.96
N TRP A 37 -11.04 -2.63 3.29
CA TRP A 37 -10.64 -1.45 4.07
C TRP A 37 -9.54 -0.63 3.41
N PHE A 38 -8.69 -1.23 2.58
CA PHE A 38 -7.67 -0.54 1.80
C PHE A 38 -8.25 -0.11 0.45
N ALA A 39 -9.19 0.82 0.48
CA ALA A 39 -9.78 1.42 -0.72
C ALA A 39 -10.00 2.92 -0.49
N ASP A 40 -10.07 3.68 -1.58
CA ASP A 40 -10.48 5.08 -1.52
C ASP A 40 -11.95 5.15 -1.06
N PRO A 41 -12.26 5.75 0.09
CA PRO A 41 -13.62 5.79 0.62
C PRO A 41 -14.54 6.74 -0.18
N ALA A 42 -13.98 7.74 -0.88
CA ALA A 42 -14.73 8.71 -1.66
C ALA A 42 -14.93 8.25 -3.12
N ASN A 43 -13.99 7.46 -3.64
CA ASN A 43 -14.03 6.94 -5.01
C ASN A 43 -13.52 5.49 -5.09
N PRO A 44 -14.25 4.52 -4.49
CA PRO A 44 -13.77 3.15 -4.41
C PRO A 44 -13.66 2.51 -5.79
N ARG A 45 -12.50 1.93 -6.10
CA ARG A 45 -12.22 1.18 -7.34
C ARG A 45 -11.84 -0.28 -7.03
N PRO A 46 -12.75 -1.07 -6.44
CA PRO A 46 -12.44 -2.41 -5.93
C PRO A 46 -11.97 -3.39 -7.01
N ASP A 47 -12.34 -3.18 -8.27
CA ASP A 47 -11.97 -4.06 -9.40
C ASP A 47 -10.50 -3.87 -9.84
N SER A 48 -9.90 -2.74 -9.47
CA SER A 48 -8.48 -2.46 -9.74
C SER A 48 -7.54 -3.11 -8.71
N TYR A 49 -8.08 -3.54 -7.57
CA TYR A 49 -7.28 -4.05 -6.46
C TYR A 49 -6.77 -5.46 -6.73
N ARG A 50 -5.45 -5.64 -6.64
CA ARG A 50 -4.77 -6.93 -6.82
C ARG A 50 -3.73 -7.09 -5.73
N MET A 51 -3.56 -8.32 -5.24
CA MET A 51 -2.54 -8.63 -4.24
C MET A 51 -2.08 -10.08 -4.41
N ASP A 52 -0.76 -10.24 -4.52
CA ASP A 52 -0.04 -11.51 -4.48
C ASP A 52 0.84 -11.51 -3.22
N PHE A 53 0.29 -12.00 -2.11
CA PHE A 53 0.91 -11.89 -0.78
C PHE A 53 1.95 -12.99 -0.55
N ARG A 54 3.13 -12.78 -1.11
CA ARG A 54 4.32 -13.61 -0.93
C ARG A 54 5.56 -12.75 -1.17
N ILE A 55 6.73 -13.18 -0.70
CA ILE A 55 7.99 -12.49 -1.02
C ILE A 55 8.18 -12.41 -2.55
N GLY A 56 8.49 -11.21 -3.04
CA GLY A 56 8.56 -10.85 -4.46
C GLY A 56 7.20 -10.68 -5.16
N GLY A 57 6.09 -10.91 -4.46
CA GLY A 57 4.74 -10.66 -4.97
C GLY A 57 4.37 -9.18 -4.94
N GLN A 58 3.38 -8.80 -5.75
CA GLN A 58 2.97 -7.40 -5.92
C GLN A 58 1.56 -7.13 -5.39
N GLU A 59 1.36 -5.92 -4.88
CA GLU A 59 0.05 -5.36 -4.56
C GLU A 59 -0.18 -4.09 -5.38
N VAL A 60 -1.34 -3.97 -6.02
CA VAL A 60 -1.73 -2.80 -6.80
C VAL A 60 -3.08 -2.30 -6.32
N ASN A 61 -3.17 -1.00 -6.09
CA ASN A 61 -4.42 -0.34 -5.72
C ASN A 61 -4.55 1.00 -6.44
N THR A 62 -5.77 1.38 -6.81
CA THR A 62 -6.01 2.68 -7.46
C THR A 62 -7.14 3.45 -6.79
N GLY A 63 -7.03 4.77 -6.82
CA GLY A 63 -8.00 5.70 -6.23
C GLY A 63 -7.78 7.11 -6.75
N GLY A 64 -8.14 8.12 -5.94
CA GLY A 64 -7.95 9.52 -6.27
C GLY A 64 -9.24 10.21 -6.72
N PRO A 65 -9.17 11.54 -6.93
CA PRO A 65 -10.34 12.37 -7.21
C PRO A 65 -11.13 11.90 -8.44
N LYS A 66 -12.44 12.16 -8.47
CA LYS A 66 -13.30 11.82 -9.62
C LYS A 66 -12.82 12.49 -10.92
N ASP A 67 -12.36 13.73 -10.82
CA ASP A 67 -11.85 14.52 -11.94
C ASP A 67 -10.35 14.28 -12.21
N GLY A 68 -9.74 13.34 -11.48
CA GLY A 68 -8.34 12.97 -11.58
C GLY A 68 -7.37 13.89 -10.82
N PRO A 69 -6.06 13.63 -10.95
CA PRO A 69 -5.48 12.49 -11.66
C PRO A 69 -5.70 11.16 -10.92
N LEU A 70 -5.57 10.04 -11.63
CA LEU A 70 -5.61 8.71 -11.02
C LEU A 70 -4.43 8.55 -10.06
N HIS A 71 -4.67 8.08 -8.84
CA HIS A 71 -3.62 7.70 -7.92
C HIS A 71 -3.39 6.19 -8.04
N THR A 72 -2.14 5.78 -8.30
CA THR A 72 -1.77 4.37 -8.39
C THR A 72 -0.73 4.03 -7.33
N TYR A 73 -1.07 3.09 -6.46
CA TYR A 73 -0.19 2.45 -5.50
C TYR A 73 0.30 1.13 -6.09
N THR A 74 1.60 0.92 -6.13
CA THR A 74 2.22 -0.38 -6.47
C THR A 74 3.24 -0.74 -5.41
N ALA A 75 3.08 -1.90 -4.78
CA ALA A 75 4.01 -2.42 -3.79
C ALA A 75 4.61 -3.77 -4.20
N THR A 76 5.80 -4.05 -3.68
CA THR A 76 6.47 -5.36 -3.77
C THR A 76 6.82 -5.82 -2.36
N TYR A 77 6.37 -7.01 -1.97
CA TYR A 77 6.67 -7.61 -0.67
C TYR A 77 8.10 -8.13 -0.63
N LEU A 78 8.86 -7.74 0.40
CA LEU A 78 10.30 -8.01 0.52
C LEU A 78 10.62 -9.03 1.63
N ASP A 79 9.91 -8.98 2.76
CA ASP A 79 10.05 -9.92 3.88
C ASP A 79 8.68 -10.17 4.51
N ILE A 80 8.41 -11.42 4.88
CA ILE A 80 7.15 -11.83 5.52
C ILE A 80 7.45 -12.84 6.61
N VAL A 81 7.13 -12.48 7.85
CA VAL A 81 7.12 -13.39 9.00
C VAL A 81 5.66 -13.53 9.47
N PRO A 82 5.05 -14.72 9.35
CA PRO A 82 3.64 -14.92 9.70
C PRO A 82 3.28 -14.39 11.08
N ASN A 83 2.22 -13.58 11.15
CA ASN A 83 1.69 -12.96 12.39
C ASN A 83 2.63 -11.97 13.09
N GLU A 84 3.76 -11.61 12.50
CA GLU A 84 4.78 -10.78 13.16
C GLU A 84 5.24 -9.59 12.31
N ARG A 85 5.60 -9.79 11.03
CA ARG A 85 6.24 -8.75 10.23
C ARG A 85 5.88 -8.83 8.75
N ILE A 86 5.72 -7.66 8.13
CA ILE A 86 5.53 -7.48 6.69
C ILE A 86 6.38 -6.29 6.25
N VAL A 87 7.41 -6.53 5.46
CA VAL A 87 8.24 -5.47 4.86
C VAL A 87 7.93 -5.36 3.37
N TYR A 88 7.68 -4.16 2.88
CA TYR A 88 7.42 -3.93 1.46
C TYR A 88 7.91 -2.56 1.00
N SER A 89 8.39 -2.49 -0.24
CA SER A 89 8.60 -1.21 -0.92
C SER A 89 7.36 -0.87 -1.74
N TYR A 90 7.02 0.42 -1.85
CA TYR A 90 5.96 0.86 -2.75
C TYR A 90 6.29 2.19 -3.43
N ASP A 91 5.72 2.40 -4.60
CA ASP A 91 5.70 3.69 -5.27
C ASP A 91 4.27 4.21 -5.46
N MET A 92 4.15 5.53 -5.50
CA MET A 92 2.90 6.24 -5.75
C MET A 92 3.01 7.08 -7.01
N LEU A 93 2.05 6.92 -7.91
CA LEU A 93 1.89 7.74 -9.09
C LEU A 93 0.63 8.60 -8.98
N PHE A 94 0.73 9.85 -9.40
CA PHE A 94 -0.39 10.73 -9.75
C PHE A 94 -0.41 10.88 -11.27
N GLY A 95 -1.35 10.21 -11.94
CA GLY A 95 -1.29 9.99 -13.40
C GLY A 95 -0.03 9.20 -13.74
N ASP A 96 0.82 9.75 -14.61
CA ASP A 96 2.11 9.14 -14.99
C ASP A 96 3.30 9.67 -14.17
N ILE A 97 3.05 10.54 -13.19
CA ILE A 97 4.09 11.20 -12.40
C ILE A 97 4.30 10.42 -11.10
N ARG A 98 5.50 9.83 -10.93
CA ARG A 98 5.91 9.24 -9.66
C ARG A 98 6.20 10.33 -8.64
N ILE A 99 5.44 10.33 -7.55
CA ILE A 99 5.54 11.34 -6.49
C ILE A 99 6.32 10.84 -5.27
N SER A 100 6.37 9.53 -5.04
CA SER A 100 7.13 8.95 -3.94
C SER A 100 7.52 7.49 -4.20
N VAL A 101 8.57 7.08 -3.50
CA VAL A 101 8.95 5.68 -3.28
C VAL A 101 9.24 5.55 -1.80
N SER A 102 8.76 4.47 -1.20
CA SER A 102 8.83 4.25 0.24
C SER A 102 9.19 2.81 0.55
N LEU A 103 9.79 2.60 1.72
CA LEU A 103 9.95 1.30 2.37
C LEU A 103 9.12 1.31 3.65
N ALA A 104 8.24 0.32 3.79
CA ALA A 104 7.49 0.04 5.02
C ALA A 104 8.11 -1.19 5.70
N THR A 105 8.36 -1.09 7.00
CA THR A 105 9.06 -2.11 7.83
C THR A 105 8.27 -2.46 9.07
#